data_AF-A0A2K9NLN2-F1
#
_entry.id   AF-A0A2K9NLN2-F1
#
_cell.length_a   1.000
_cell.length_b   1.000
_cell.length_c   1.000
_cell.angle_alpha   90.00
_cell.angle_beta   90.00
_cell.angle_gamma   90.00
#
_symmetry.space_group_name_H-M   'P 1'
#
loop_
_entity.id
_entity.type
_entity.pdbx_description
1 polymer ?
#
loop_
_entity_poly.entity_id
_entity_poly.type
_entity_poly.pdbx_seq_one_letter_code
_entity_poly.pdbx_strand_id
1 'polypeptide(L)'
;MAKGTHVPQPELDLDLDLGQTKPVWGKPRPGPDRLDRLRRRDSLPLLPDTYQIILRLVGEERTISFIRRFGGTDARFPARPAPDHAMVRILGPENLRSLRREFGPLEIHWPAASDFLALVDARCLRRQGWSTRDIARRLYRDPKTIERYVKGMRLEKPQPMQAPLPLFDAQLP
;
A
#
# COMPACT_ATOMS: atom_id res chain seq x y z
N MET A 1 78.75 -20.12 20.25
CA MET A 1 77.80 -20.69 19.27
C MET A 1 77.14 -21.92 19.89
N ALA A 2 75.82 -21.87 20.11
CA ALA A 2 74.85 -22.99 20.35
C ALA A 2 73.64 -22.36 21.10
N LYS A 3 72.72 -21.72 20.38
CA LYS A 3 71.39 -22.22 19.99
C LYS A 3 70.52 -22.63 21.18
N GLY A 4 69.68 -21.68 21.63
CA GLY A 4 68.67 -21.85 22.66
C GLY A 4 67.52 -22.74 22.19
N THR A 5 67.09 -23.59 23.11
CA THR A 5 66.08 -24.63 22.95
C THR A 5 64.68 -24.04 22.88
N HIS A 6 64.00 -24.34 21.79
CA HIS A 6 62.62 -23.98 21.47
C HIS A 6 61.65 -24.85 22.30
N VAL A 7 60.79 -24.22 23.11
CA VAL A 7 59.69 -24.89 23.82
C VAL A 7 58.52 -25.05 22.83
N PRO A 8 57.98 -26.27 22.61
CA PRO A 8 56.85 -26.49 21.71
C PRO A 8 55.53 -26.00 22.34
N GLN A 9 54.71 -25.30 21.55
CA GLN A 9 53.31 -25.01 21.90
C GLN A 9 52.45 -26.27 21.72
N PRO A 10 51.45 -26.51 22.59
CA PRO A 10 50.53 -27.63 22.42
C PRO A 10 49.54 -27.37 21.28
N GLU A 11 49.41 -28.40 20.45
CA GLU A 11 48.39 -28.59 19.42
C GLU A 11 46.99 -28.49 20.03
N LEU A 12 46.14 -27.68 19.40
CA LEU A 12 44.69 -27.74 19.60
C LEU A 12 44.10 -28.36 18.34
N ASP A 13 43.89 -29.67 18.44
CA ASP A 13 43.00 -30.44 17.59
C ASP A 13 41.62 -29.78 17.56
N LEU A 14 41.23 -29.30 16.38
CA LEU A 14 39.84 -29.11 16.01
C LEU A 14 39.65 -29.71 14.62
N ASP A 15 39.47 -31.03 14.63
CA ASP A 15 38.70 -31.74 13.62
C ASP A 15 37.31 -31.08 13.50
N LEU A 16 37.19 -30.19 12.53
CA LEU A 16 35.91 -29.84 11.94
C LEU A 16 35.99 -30.24 10.48
N ASP A 17 35.53 -31.47 10.24
CA ASP A 17 35.08 -31.99 8.96
C ASP A 17 34.03 -31.03 8.37
N LEU A 18 34.52 -29.97 7.72
CA LEU A 18 33.73 -29.11 6.86
C LEU A 18 33.55 -29.88 5.57
N GLY A 19 32.62 -30.83 5.62
CA GLY A 19 32.12 -31.57 4.47
C GLY A 19 32.02 -30.62 3.28
N GLN A 20 32.86 -30.88 2.28
CA GLN A 20 32.89 -30.14 1.03
C GLN A 20 31.59 -30.40 0.26
N THR A 21 30.51 -29.73 0.65
CA THR A 21 29.35 -29.58 -0.23
C THR A 21 29.74 -28.55 -1.27
N LYS A 22 30.22 -29.04 -2.42
CA LYS A 22 30.46 -28.27 -3.63
C LYS A 22 29.24 -27.36 -3.88
N PRO A 23 29.42 -26.04 -4.03
CA PRO A 23 28.30 -25.15 -4.33
C PRO A 23 27.73 -25.55 -5.69
N VAL A 24 26.47 -25.96 -5.69
CA VAL A 24 25.66 -26.12 -6.90
C VAL A 24 25.55 -24.74 -7.55
N TRP A 25 26.36 -24.49 -8.58
CA TRP A 25 26.24 -23.32 -9.44
C TRP A 25 24.91 -23.40 -10.18
N GLY A 26 24.06 -22.39 -10.01
CA GLY A 26 22.78 -22.38 -10.72
C GLY A 26 22.03 -21.06 -10.74
N LYS A 27 22.07 -20.23 -9.69
CA LYS A 27 21.60 -18.84 -9.73
C LYS A 27 22.41 -18.01 -8.72
N PRO A 28 22.93 -16.82 -9.10
CA PRO A 28 23.50 -15.91 -8.10
C PRO A 28 22.43 -15.62 -7.04
N ARG A 29 22.80 -15.72 -5.76
CA ARG A 29 21.93 -15.25 -4.68
C ARG A 29 21.55 -13.80 -5.02
N PRO A 30 20.26 -13.44 -5.04
CA PRO A 30 19.86 -12.08 -5.37
C PRO A 30 20.58 -11.13 -4.40
N GLY A 31 21.33 -10.17 -4.95
CA GLY A 31 21.99 -9.13 -4.13
C GLY A 31 20.97 -8.38 -3.27
N PRO A 32 21.41 -7.68 -2.21
CA PRO A 32 20.53 -6.94 -1.30
C PRO A 32 19.54 -6.05 -2.06
N ASP A 33 19.97 -5.38 -3.13
CA ASP A 33 19.10 -4.55 -3.99
C ASP A 33 17.99 -5.31 -4.72
N ARG A 34 18.21 -6.60 -5.03
CA ARG A 34 17.20 -7.45 -5.69
C ARG A 34 16.23 -7.99 -4.65
N LEU A 35 16.71 -8.33 -3.46
CA LEU A 35 15.85 -8.69 -2.32
C LEU A 35 14.99 -7.51 -1.86
N ASP A 36 15.54 -6.30 -1.80
CA ASP A 36 14.77 -5.10 -1.49
C ASP A 36 13.78 -4.73 -2.58
N ARG A 37 14.15 -4.90 -3.86
CA ARG A 37 13.19 -4.79 -4.97
C ARG A 37 12.08 -5.82 -4.88
N LEU A 38 12.38 -7.06 -4.50
CA LEU A 38 11.38 -8.12 -4.30
C LEU A 38 10.49 -7.83 -3.08
N ARG A 39 11.06 -7.36 -1.97
CA ARG A 39 10.31 -6.93 -0.79
C ARG A 39 9.40 -5.76 -1.10
N ARG A 40 9.87 -4.75 -1.84
CA ARG A 40 9.06 -3.62 -2.34
C ARG A 40 7.98 -4.06 -3.33
N ARG A 41 8.27 -5.07 -4.15
CA ARG A 41 7.31 -5.68 -5.08
C ARG A 41 6.23 -6.47 -4.34
N ASP A 42 6.58 -7.10 -3.22
CA ASP A 42 5.68 -7.96 -2.47
C ASP A 42 4.94 -7.18 -1.34
N SER A 43 5.41 -5.98 -0.99
CA SER A 43 4.71 -5.06 -0.09
C SER A 43 3.51 -4.39 -0.74
N LEU A 44 2.43 -4.24 0.02
CA LEU A 44 1.29 -3.44 -0.40
C LEU A 44 1.67 -1.95 -0.50
N PRO A 45 1.08 -1.20 -1.45
CA PRO A 45 1.26 0.24 -1.52
C PRO A 45 0.92 0.90 -0.19
N LEU A 46 1.81 1.78 0.26
CA LEU A 46 1.62 2.57 1.47
C LEU A 46 1.10 3.96 1.11
N LEU A 47 0.35 4.54 2.04
CA LEU A 47 -0.03 5.94 1.97
C LEU A 47 1.24 6.80 2.13
N PRO A 48 1.53 7.74 1.21
CA PRO A 48 2.67 8.64 1.35
C PRO A 48 2.63 9.43 2.66
N ASP A 49 3.80 9.65 3.26
CA ASP A 49 3.92 10.26 4.60
C ASP A 49 3.28 11.65 4.69
N THR A 50 3.29 12.41 3.60
CA THR A 50 2.63 13.73 3.49
C THR A 50 1.14 13.69 3.86
N TYR A 51 0.47 12.55 3.67
CA TYR A 51 -0.95 12.39 4.00
C TYR A 51 -1.21 11.88 5.42
N GLN A 52 -0.18 11.49 6.18
CA GLN A 52 -0.36 10.94 7.53
C GLN A 52 -0.99 11.96 8.50
N ILE A 53 -0.62 13.24 8.37
CA ILE A 53 -1.21 14.32 9.18
C ILE A 53 -2.69 14.48 8.85
N ILE A 54 -3.05 14.44 7.55
CA ILE A 54 -4.44 14.51 7.10
C ILE A 54 -5.23 13.30 7.64
N LEU A 55 -4.68 12.09 7.49
CA LEU A 55 -5.31 10.87 8.00
C LEU A 55 -5.62 10.94 9.50
N ARG A 56 -4.67 11.42 10.30
CA ARG A 56 -4.84 11.56 11.75
C ARG A 56 -5.88 12.63 12.13
N LEU A 57 -5.96 13.72 11.37
CA LEU A 57 -6.85 14.84 11.68
C LEU A 57 -8.29 14.65 11.19
N VAL A 58 -8.47 14.10 9.98
CA VAL A 58 -9.80 14.03 9.34
C VAL A 58 -10.32 12.62 9.13
N GLY A 59 -9.50 11.60 9.37
CA GLY A 59 -9.85 10.20 9.17
C GLY A 59 -9.69 9.72 7.73
N GLU A 60 -9.89 8.42 7.55
CA GLU A 60 -9.58 7.70 6.30
C GLU A 60 -10.41 8.18 5.09
N GLU A 61 -11.74 8.25 5.21
CA GLU A 61 -12.62 8.56 4.09
C GLU A 61 -12.38 9.96 3.50
N ARG A 62 -12.21 10.97 4.36
CA ARG A 62 -11.91 12.34 3.94
C ARG A 62 -10.50 12.44 3.35
N THR A 63 -9.56 11.67 3.87
CA THR A 63 -8.19 11.60 3.32
C THR A 63 -8.18 11.00 1.92
N ILE A 64 -8.89 9.89 1.71
CA ILE A 64 -9.05 9.28 0.38
C ILE A 64 -9.72 10.26 -0.59
N SER A 65 -10.76 10.96 -0.13
CA SER A 65 -11.46 11.97 -0.94
C SER A 65 -10.55 13.14 -1.30
N PHE A 66 -9.70 13.57 -0.36
CA PHE A 66 -8.70 14.62 -0.59
C PHE A 66 -7.67 14.19 -1.64
N ILE A 67 -7.10 12.98 -1.50
CA ILE A 67 -6.12 12.43 -2.46
C ILE A 67 -6.74 12.32 -3.85
N ARG A 68 -7.99 11.84 -3.96
CA ARG A 68 -8.68 11.73 -5.25
C ARG A 68 -8.86 13.08 -5.94
N ARG A 69 -9.00 14.17 -5.18
CA ARG A 69 -9.26 15.51 -5.72
C ARG A 69 -7.99 16.32 -5.97
N PHE A 70 -6.99 16.20 -5.10
CA PHE A 70 -5.79 17.05 -5.11
C PHE A 70 -4.49 16.25 -5.29
N GLY A 71 -4.52 14.92 -5.24
CA GLY A 71 -3.34 14.10 -5.48
C GLY A 71 -2.81 14.30 -6.90
N GLY A 72 -1.49 14.44 -7.02
CA GLY A 72 -0.79 14.74 -8.26
C GLY A 72 -0.78 16.22 -8.63
N THR A 73 -1.23 17.11 -7.74
CA THR A 73 -1.30 18.55 -7.99
C THR A 73 -0.50 19.33 -6.95
N ASP A 74 -0.07 20.53 -7.34
CA ASP A 74 0.44 21.52 -6.39
C ASP A 74 -0.75 22.29 -5.82
N ALA A 75 -0.89 22.26 -4.49
CA ALA A 75 -1.96 22.98 -3.83
C ALA A 75 -1.52 23.48 -2.46
N ARG A 76 -1.97 24.69 -2.13
CA ARG A 76 -1.80 25.28 -0.79
C ARG A 76 -3.11 25.22 0.00
N PHE A 77 -3.01 25.21 1.32
CA PHE A 77 -4.18 25.41 2.18
C PHE A 77 -4.58 26.90 2.21
N PRO A 78 -5.80 27.26 1.76
CA PRO A 78 -6.23 28.66 1.68
C PRO A 78 -6.39 29.29 3.07
N ALA A 79 -6.01 30.58 3.18
CA ALA A 79 -6.07 31.33 4.43
C ALA A 79 -7.49 31.66 4.90
N ARG A 80 -8.34 32.02 3.95
CA ARG A 80 -9.75 32.36 4.14
C ARG A 80 -10.55 31.67 3.04
N PRO A 81 -10.77 30.35 3.13
CA PRO A 81 -11.53 29.65 2.13
C PRO A 81 -12.99 30.12 2.16
N ALA A 82 -13.58 30.29 0.98
CA ALA A 82 -15.02 30.43 0.86
C ALA A 82 -15.71 29.13 1.34
N PRO A 83 -16.95 29.19 1.88
CA PRO A 83 -17.65 28.00 2.39
C PRO A 83 -17.84 26.88 1.37
N ASP A 84 -17.90 27.23 0.08
CA ASP A 84 -18.06 26.33 -1.06
C ASP A 84 -16.73 25.77 -1.60
N HIS A 85 -15.59 26.22 -1.08
CA HIS A 85 -14.27 25.80 -1.53
C HIS A 85 -14.09 24.28 -1.42
N ALA A 86 -13.54 23.63 -2.45
CA ALA A 86 -13.45 22.17 -2.52
C ALA A 86 -12.75 21.54 -1.31
N MET A 87 -11.67 22.16 -0.79
CA MET A 87 -11.02 21.69 0.44
C MET A 87 -11.90 21.81 1.69
N VAL A 88 -12.75 22.84 1.80
CA VAL A 88 -13.72 22.96 2.91
C VAL A 88 -14.76 21.87 2.82
N ARG A 89 -15.29 21.60 1.62
CA ARG A 89 -16.30 20.55 1.39
C ARG A 89 -15.79 19.16 1.76
N ILE A 90 -14.51 18.88 1.51
CA ILE A 90 -13.90 17.57 1.79
C ILE A 90 -13.45 17.45 3.26
N LEU A 91 -12.74 18.46 3.77
CA LEU A 91 -12.06 18.37 5.07
C LEU A 91 -12.92 18.92 6.22
N GLY A 92 -13.79 19.87 5.93
CA GLY A 92 -14.49 20.71 6.91
C GLY A 92 -13.70 21.98 7.25
N PRO A 93 -14.38 23.08 7.62
CA PRO A 93 -13.72 24.37 7.85
C PRO A 93 -12.82 24.38 9.09
N GLU A 94 -13.10 23.58 10.12
CA GLU A 94 -12.29 23.45 11.33
C GLU A 94 -10.98 22.72 11.03
N ASN A 95 -11.07 21.57 10.37
CA ASN A 95 -9.91 20.75 10.04
C ASN A 95 -9.00 21.45 9.04
N LEU A 96 -9.56 22.19 8.08
CA LEU A 96 -8.78 22.97 7.13
C LEU A 96 -7.99 24.08 7.84
N ARG A 97 -8.57 24.71 8.87
CA ARG A 97 -7.87 25.68 9.73
C ARG A 97 -6.73 25.01 10.50
N SER A 98 -6.95 23.83 11.06
CA SER A 98 -5.91 23.07 11.76
C SER A 98 -4.77 22.66 10.81
N LEU A 99 -5.10 22.09 9.65
CA LEU A 99 -4.12 21.70 8.63
C LEU A 99 -3.30 22.89 8.15
N ARG A 100 -3.91 24.06 7.97
CA ARG A 100 -3.16 25.27 7.62
C ARG A 100 -2.18 25.70 8.71
N ARG A 101 -2.47 25.46 9.99
CA ARG A 101 -1.52 25.74 11.09
C ARG A 101 -0.32 24.80 11.05
N GLU A 102 -0.56 23.53 10.76
CA GLU A 102 0.49 22.49 10.66
C GLU A 102 1.40 22.70 9.44
N PHE A 103 0.80 22.92 8.26
CA PHE A 103 1.53 23.00 6.99
C PHE A 103 1.97 24.42 6.62
N GLY A 104 1.44 25.45 7.30
CA GLY A 104 1.74 26.85 7.03
C GLY A 104 1.18 27.35 5.69
N PRO A 105 1.71 28.48 5.18
CA PRO A 105 1.30 29.07 3.90
C PRO A 105 1.96 28.41 2.68
N LEU A 106 2.69 27.31 2.87
CA LEU A 106 3.50 26.68 1.83
C LEU A 106 2.64 26.04 0.73
N GLU A 107 3.12 26.15 -0.50
CA GLU A 107 2.63 25.35 -1.61
C GLU A 107 3.23 23.95 -1.50
N ILE A 108 2.37 22.94 -1.49
CA ILE A 108 2.76 21.55 -1.28
C ILE A 108 2.43 20.77 -2.54
N HIS A 109 3.42 20.05 -3.04
CA HIS A 109 3.18 19.02 -4.05
C HIS A 109 2.54 17.80 -3.39
N TRP A 110 1.28 17.51 -3.75
CA TRP A 110 0.54 16.38 -3.20
C TRP A 110 0.81 15.13 -4.04
N PRO A 111 1.41 14.05 -3.50
CA PRO A 111 1.68 12.86 -4.29
C PRO A 111 0.38 12.21 -4.79
N ALA A 112 0.33 11.73 -6.04
CA ALA A 112 -0.91 11.15 -6.60
C ALA A 112 -1.45 9.94 -5.83
N ALA A 113 -0.57 9.18 -5.16
CA ALA A 113 -0.90 7.97 -4.40
C ALA A 113 -1.80 6.97 -5.17
N SER A 114 -1.64 6.90 -6.49
CA SER A 114 -2.49 6.13 -7.40
C SER A 114 -2.47 4.63 -7.09
N ASP A 115 -1.34 4.08 -6.65
CA ASP A 115 -1.23 2.69 -6.25
C ASP A 115 -1.95 2.40 -4.93
N PHE A 116 -1.91 3.34 -3.99
CA PHE A 116 -2.66 3.24 -2.73
C PHE A 116 -4.17 3.33 -2.99
N LEU A 117 -4.63 4.27 -3.84
CA LEU A 117 -6.03 4.34 -4.24
C LEU A 117 -6.49 3.07 -4.96
N ALA A 118 -5.67 2.51 -5.85
CA ALA A 118 -5.98 1.25 -6.53
C ALA A 118 -6.08 0.07 -5.53
N LEU A 119 -5.24 0.04 -4.49
CA LEU A 119 -5.36 -0.93 -3.40
C LEU A 119 -6.70 -0.80 -2.67
N VAL A 120 -7.06 0.42 -2.24
CA VAL A 120 -8.32 0.70 -1.54
C VAL A 120 -9.53 0.26 -2.40
N ASP A 121 -9.54 0.65 -3.67
CA ASP A 121 -10.63 0.35 -4.59
C ASP A 121 -10.74 -1.14 -4.90
N ALA A 122 -9.60 -1.82 -5.11
CA ALA A 122 -9.58 -3.26 -5.33
C ALA A 122 -10.19 -4.01 -4.13
N ARG A 123 -9.89 -3.58 -2.90
CA ARG A 123 -10.45 -4.18 -1.69
C ARG A 123 -11.95 -3.91 -1.55
N CYS A 124 -12.39 -2.69 -1.86
CA CYS A 124 -13.81 -2.33 -1.84
C CYS A 124 -14.60 -3.19 -2.85
N LEU A 125 -14.15 -3.26 -4.11
CA LEU A 125 -14.78 -4.07 -5.15
C LEU A 125 -14.75 -5.56 -4.80
N ARG A 126 -13.68 -6.04 -4.15
CA ARG A 126 -13.60 -7.43 -3.71
C ARG A 126 -14.65 -7.78 -2.66
N ARG A 127 -14.90 -6.87 -1.70
CA ARG A 127 -15.99 -7.05 -0.72
C ARG A 127 -17.35 -7.09 -1.39
N GLN A 128 -17.53 -6.32 -2.47
CA GLN A 128 -18.73 -6.35 -3.31
C GLN A 128 -18.85 -7.61 -4.19
N GLY A 129 -17.94 -8.58 -4.05
CA GLY A 129 -18.00 -9.86 -4.78
C GLY A 129 -17.36 -9.85 -6.17
N TRP A 130 -16.69 -8.77 -6.58
CA TRP A 130 -16.07 -8.72 -7.91
C TRP A 130 -14.90 -9.71 -8.03
N SER A 131 -14.75 -10.28 -9.23
CA SER A 131 -13.62 -11.16 -9.55
C SER A 131 -12.32 -10.36 -9.68
N THR A 132 -11.17 -10.98 -9.42
CA THR A 132 -9.86 -10.33 -9.58
C THR A 132 -9.64 -9.83 -11.00
N ARG A 133 -10.13 -10.58 -11.99
CA ARG A 133 -10.05 -10.23 -13.42
C ARG A 133 -10.87 -8.99 -13.76
N ASP A 134 -12.08 -8.87 -13.21
CA ASP A 134 -12.95 -7.71 -13.48
C ASP A 134 -12.43 -6.45 -12.78
N ILE A 135 -11.92 -6.60 -11.55
CA ILE A 135 -11.22 -5.51 -10.84
C ILE A 135 -9.99 -5.05 -11.63
N ALA A 136 -9.18 -5.98 -12.14
CA ALA A 136 -7.98 -5.67 -12.93
C ALA A 136 -8.31 -4.83 -14.18
N ARG A 137 -9.36 -5.23 -14.92
CA ARG A 137 -9.87 -4.45 -16.05
C ARG A 137 -10.37 -3.07 -15.62
N ARG A 138 -11.17 -3.01 -14.55
CA ARG A 138 -11.82 -1.79 -14.06
C ARG A 138 -10.83 -0.73 -13.58
N LEU A 139 -9.72 -1.17 -12.98
CA LEU A 139 -8.68 -0.32 -12.42
C LEU A 139 -7.45 -0.17 -13.34
N TYR A 140 -7.48 -0.75 -14.54
CA TYR A 140 -6.35 -0.77 -15.48
C TYR A 140 -5.04 -1.26 -14.85
N ARG A 141 -5.11 -2.36 -14.07
CA ARG A 141 -3.96 -2.98 -13.39
C ARG A 141 -3.78 -4.42 -13.82
N ASP A 142 -2.54 -4.92 -13.70
CA ASP A 142 -2.24 -6.32 -13.94
C ASP A 142 -3.00 -7.24 -12.94
N PRO A 143 -3.57 -8.37 -13.39
CA PRO A 143 -4.28 -9.30 -12.51
C PRO A 143 -3.47 -9.76 -11.29
N LYS A 144 -2.15 -9.99 -11.42
CA LYS A 144 -1.30 -10.39 -10.29
C LYS A 144 -1.16 -9.28 -9.24
N THR A 145 -1.20 -8.02 -9.69
CA THR A 145 -1.21 -6.86 -8.77
C THR A 145 -2.50 -6.84 -7.97
N ILE A 146 -3.64 -7.09 -8.61
CA ILE A 146 -4.93 -7.14 -7.91
C ILE A 146 -5.00 -8.34 -6.96
N GLU A 147 -4.55 -9.52 -7.39
CA GLU A 147 -4.45 -10.71 -6.52
C GLU A 147 -3.64 -10.40 -5.26
N ARG A 148 -2.52 -9.69 -5.39
CA ARG A 148 -1.73 -9.22 -4.25
C ARG A 148 -2.52 -8.26 -3.35
N TYR A 149 -3.21 -7.28 -3.93
CA TYR A 149 -3.98 -6.27 -3.18
C TYR A 149 -5.11 -6.87 -2.33
N VAL A 150 -5.76 -7.91 -2.85
CA VAL A 150 -6.92 -8.54 -2.21
C VAL A 150 -6.58 -9.85 -1.49
N LYS A 151 -5.29 -10.24 -1.46
CA LYS A 151 -4.83 -11.45 -0.79
C LYS A 151 -5.26 -11.45 0.68
N GLY A 152 -5.84 -12.58 1.12
CA GLY A 152 -6.30 -12.75 2.51
C GLY A 152 -7.67 -12.13 2.81
N MET A 153 -8.31 -11.47 1.84
CA MET A 153 -9.69 -11.00 2.02
C MET A 153 -10.68 -12.16 1.95
N ARG A 154 -11.55 -12.26 2.96
CA ARG A 154 -12.74 -13.09 2.87
C ARG A 154 -13.70 -12.45 1.88
N LEU A 155 -14.12 -13.23 0.90
CA LEU A 155 -15.26 -12.86 0.06
C LEU A 155 -16.51 -12.89 0.93
N GLU A 156 -17.23 -11.79 1.01
CA GLU A 156 -18.63 -11.87 1.36
C GLU A 156 -19.32 -12.63 0.21
N LYS A 157 -20.15 -13.63 0.54
CA LYS A 157 -20.96 -14.33 -0.45
C LYS A 157 -21.67 -13.25 -1.28
N PRO A 158 -21.65 -13.32 -2.62
CA PRO A 158 -22.47 -12.42 -3.41
C PRO A 158 -23.89 -12.53 -2.86
N GLN A 159 -24.45 -11.42 -2.38
CA GLN A 159 -25.88 -11.39 -2.15
C GLN A 159 -26.52 -11.82 -3.46
N PRO A 160 -27.45 -12.80 -3.45
CA PRO A 160 -28.17 -13.13 -4.66
C PRO A 160 -28.69 -11.82 -5.21
N MET A 161 -28.28 -11.48 -6.43
CA MET A 161 -28.79 -10.35 -7.19
C MET A 161 -30.30 -10.46 -7.04
N GLN A 162 -30.92 -9.54 -6.29
CA GLN A 162 -32.34 -9.64 -5.99
C GLN A 162 -33.00 -9.82 -7.35
N ALA A 163 -33.62 -10.99 -7.54
CA ALA A 163 -34.38 -11.26 -8.74
C ALA A 163 -35.32 -10.06 -8.92
N PRO A 164 -35.48 -9.54 -10.15
CA PRO A 164 -36.44 -8.46 -10.37
C PRO A 164 -37.74 -8.87 -9.68
N LEU A 165 -38.20 -8.00 -8.77
CA LEU A 165 -39.42 -8.21 -8.00
C LEU A 165 -40.48 -8.79 -8.94
N PRO A 166 -41.21 -9.85 -8.55
CA PRO A 166 -42.27 -10.38 -9.38
C PRO A 166 -43.16 -9.20 -9.77
N LEU A 167 -43.21 -8.94 -11.08
CA LEU A 167 -44.13 -7.98 -11.66
C LEU A 167 -45.49 -8.39 -11.13
N PHE A 168 -46.11 -7.53 -10.31
CA PHE A 168 -47.39 -7.82 -9.67
C PHE A 168 -48.33 -8.48 -10.70
N ASP A 169 -48.61 -9.78 -10.51
CA ASP A 169 -49.74 -10.42 -11.16
C ASP A 169 -50.97 -9.75 -10.54
N ALA A 170 -51.42 -8.67 -11.19
CA ALA A 170 -52.68 -8.04 -10.94
C ALA A 170 -53.78 -9.05 -11.32
N GLN A 171 -54.09 -9.96 -10.39
CA GLN A 171 -55.31 -10.72 -10.43
C GLN A 171 -56.47 -9.74 -10.24
N LEU A 172 -57.19 -9.50 -11.35
CA LEU A 172 -58.59 -9.11 -11.34
C LEU A 172 -59.35 -10.03 -10.35
N PRO A 173 -60.21 -9.43 -9.53
CA PRO A 173 -61.64 -9.52 -9.82
C PRO A 173 -62.36 -8.18 -9.87
#